data_AF-A0A7S2VBN9-F1
#
_entry.id   AF-A0A7S2VBN9-F1
#
_cell.length_a   1.000
_cell.length_b   1.000
_cell.length_c   1.000
_cell.angle_alpha   90.00
_cell.angle_beta   90.00
_cell.angle_gamma   90.00
#
_symmetry.space_group_name_H-M   'P 1'
#
loop_
_entity.id
_entity.type
_entity.pdbx_description
1 polymer ?
#
loop_
_entity_poly.entity_id
_entity_poly.type
_entity_poly.pdbx_seq_one_letter_code
_entity_poly.pdbx_strand_id
1 'polypeptide(L)'
;TLQAIAELPNEAPSDDASTSAASQNASALFAQATSFGQKHMRYQITWSPHKRGVALTCSLDRKIQAHSILSLATKSGRPPAWMKPASTAIRTSFGGTLLTCIKGERTVKITSIPEKPSLVARSKQLEGDLSSQSIGDFCRLQQEQQRLAQNYSEARTWGFLRVLFETNARQALLEHLGFRADEDFSSVVKSTNGSVNGDASDGGVQELVNGVALTGISSPSKMPPKAKSGVERALVVGNFEAAVDICFQTGNLADGLMLASCGGGDLWAKTQQRYFEACSDRPFLSIVRAVMRNQLDDLIQERPHGAWQETLAILSTYSASEEFPKLCVSLGEKLEQSGDAGSAALCYMCSLSLDETVNYWKSNLLASRKDSEPVDLMALNQFVI
;
A
#
# COMPACT_ATOMS: atom_id res chain seq x y z
N THR A 1 -55.84 -10.76 39.60
CA THR A 1 -56.98 -10.08 38.95
C THR A 1 -56.42 -9.09 37.94
N LEU A 2 -57.12 -8.80 36.83
CA LEU A 2 -56.66 -7.82 35.83
C LEU A 2 -56.66 -6.42 36.45
N GLN A 3 -55.48 -5.84 36.65
CA GLN A 3 -55.32 -4.45 37.11
C GLN A 3 -55.37 -3.50 35.90
N ALA A 4 -56.00 -2.34 36.06
CA ALA A 4 -55.97 -1.29 35.06
C ALA A 4 -54.59 -0.61 35.07
N ILE A 5 -54.04 -0.35 33.89
CA ILE A 5 -52.73 0.30 33.71
C ILE A 5 -52.90 1.78 33.42
N ALA A 6 -54.00 2.14 32.77
CA ALA A 6 -54.39 3.52 32.57
C ALA A 6 -55.91 3.61 32.62
N GLU A 7 -56.41 4.72 33.14
CA GLU A 7 -57.81 5.11 33.12
C GLU A 7 -57.94 6.37 32.28
N LEU A 8 -58.79 6.33 31.26
CA LEU A 8 -59.09 7.50 30.44
C LEU A 8 -60.23 8.26 31.12
N PRO A 9 -60.02 9.51 31.58
CA PRO A 9 -61.09 10.33 32.12
C PRO A 9 -62.09 10.66 31.00
N ASN A 10 -63.38 10.56 31.32
CA ASN A 10 -64.43 11.04 30.44
C ASN A 10 -64.54 12.55 30.65
N GLU A 11 -64.06 13.36 29.71
CA GLU A 11 -64.33 14.80 29.73
C GLU A 11 -65.83 15.01 29.58
N ALA A 12 -66.50 15.45 30.64
CA ALA A 12 -67.85 15.97 30.53
C ALA A 12 -67.80 17.24 29.67
N PRO A 13 -68.77 17.49 28.77
CA PRO A 13 -68.84 18.74 28.06
C PRO A 13 -68.90 19.88 29.07
N SER A 14 -67.97 20.82 28.97
CA SER A 14 -68.00 22.09 29.70
C SER A 14 -69.12 22.95 29.11
N ASP A 15 -70.32 22.87 29.69
CA ASP A 15 -71.42 23.78 29.37
C ASP A 15 -71.19 25.14 30.04
N ASP A 16 -70.53 26.05 29.32
CA ASP A 16 -70.66 27.50 29.48
C ASP A 16 -72.01 27.95 28.89
N ALA A 17 -73.02 28.24 29.73
CA ALA A 17 -74.03 29.30 29.52
C ALA A 17 -75.07 29.34 30.66
N SER A 18 -75.43 30.57 31.04
CA SER A 18 -76.24 30.98 32.18
C SER A 18 -77.76 30.73 32.09
N THR A 19 -78.35 30.52 33.29
CA THR A 19 -79.72 30.83 33.76
C THR A 19 -80.94 30.03 33.25
N SER A 20 -81.47 29.12 34.09
CA SER A 20 -82.62 29.36 35.00
C SER A 20 -83.49 28.12 35.25
N ALA A 21 -84.05 28.08 36.47
CA ALA A 21 -85.18 27.27 36.95
C ALA A 21 -84.94 25.78 37.31
N ALA A 22 -85.24 25.53 38.58
CA ALA A 22 -85.28 24.25 39.29
C ALA A 22 -85.91 23.09 38.52
N SER A 23 -85.18 21.98 38.46
CA SER A 23 -85.73 20.64 38.33
C SER A 23 -84.79 19.68 39.07
N GLN A 24 -85.26 19.17 40.21
CA GLN A 24 -84.57 18.14 40.98
C GLN A 24 -84.43 16.89 40.10
N ASN A 25 -83.22 16.61 39.62
CA ASN A 25 -82.94 15.38 38.89
C ASN A 25 -82.93 14.20 39.87
N ALA A 26 -83.98 13.39 39.80
CA ALA A 26 -84.19 12.16 40.58
C ALA A 26 -83.08 11.09 40.40
N SER A 27 -82.15 11.28 39.47
CA SER A 27 -81.01 10.40 39.21
C SER A 27 -79.85 10.57 40.20
N ALA A 28 -79.78 11.67 40.96
CA ALA A 28 -78.75 11.86 41.99
C ALA A 28 -79.03 11.07 43.28
N LEU A 29 -80.29 10.71 43.54
CA LEU A 29 -80.71 9.96 44.73
C LEU A 29 -80.47 8.44 44.62
N PHE A 30 -80.37 7.91 43.40
CA PHE A 30 -80.12 6.47 43.19
C PHE A 30 -78.64 6.07 43.23
N ALA A 31 -77.73 7.05 43.18
CA ALA A 31 -76.28 6.80 43.18
C ALA A 31 -75.69 6.58 44.57
N GLN A 32 -76.43 6.86 45.65
CA GLN A 32 -75.90 6.86 47.02
C GLN A 32 -76.14 5.56 47.79
N ALA A 33 -76.68 4.51 47.17
CA ALA A 33 -77.07 3.28 47.85
C ALA A 33 -76.50 2.00 47.21
N THR A 34 -75.19 1.94 46.92
CA THR A 34 -74.50 0.65 46.68
C THR A 34 -73.03 0.67 47.17
N SER A 35 -72.80 0.97 48.44
CA SER A 35 -71.49 0.87 49.10
C SER A 35 -71.21 -0.53 49.69
N PHE A 36 -71.47 -1.60 48.93
CA PHE A 36 -71.05 -2.96 49.29
C PHE A 36 -70.60 -3.72 48.05
N GLY A 37 -69.29 -3.95 47.95
CA GLY A 37 -68.69 -4.91 47.01
C GLY A 37 -68.92 -4.62 45.54
N GLN A 38 -68.52 -3.43 45.04
CA GLN A 38 -68.62 -3.11 43.62
C GLN A 38 -67.67 -3.96 42.77
N LYS A 39 -68.19 -5.12 42.36
CA LYS A 39 -67.74 -5.85 41.18
C LYS A 39 -68.07 -4.95 39.99
N HIS A 40 -67.17 -4.03 39.65
CA HIS A 40 -67.31 -3.11 38.52
C HIS A 40 -67.75 -3.92 37.29
N MET A 41 -69.03 -3.78 36.92
CA MET A 41 -69.61 -4.53 35.81
C MET A 41 -69.11 -3.88 34.53
N ARG A 42 -68.24 -4.63 33.84
CA ARG A 42 -67.69 -4.24 32.54
C ARG A 42 -68.64 -4.76 31.47
N TYR A 43 -69.32 -3.86 30.77
CA TYR A 43 -70.32 -4.23 29.77
C TYR A 43 -69.73 -4.34 28.36
N GLN A 44 -68.61 -3.67 28.10
CA GLN A 44 -67.93 -3.72 26.81
C GLN A 44 -66.44 -3.94 27.00
N ILE A 45 -65.89 -4.85 26.19
CA ILE A 45 -64.47 -5.16 26.14
C ILE A 45 -64.04 -5.15 24.68
N THR A 46 -62.98 -4.43 24.36
CA THR A 46 -62.47 -4.34 22.98
C THR A 46 -60.95 -4.43 22.98
N TRP A 47 -60.40 -5.26 22.10
CA TRP A 47 -58.95 -5.41 21.93
C TRP A 47 -58.39 -4.23 21.14
N SER A 48 -57.18 -3.77 21.51
CA SER A 48 -56.49 -2.76 20.70
C SER A 48 -56.11 -3.35 19.33
N PRO A 49 -56.43 -2.68 18.21
CA PRO A 49 -56.04 -3.13 16.88
C PRO A 49 -54.55 -2.89 16.60
N HIS A 50 -53.90 -1.96 17.32
CA HIS A 50 -52.52 -1.55 17.06
C HIS A 50 -51.51 -2.09 18.07
N LYS A 51 -51.91 -2.28 19.34
CA LYS A 51 -51.01 -2.78 20.39
C LYS A 51 -51.45 -4.17 20.85
N ARG A 52 -50.67 -5.20 20.47
CA ARG A 52 -50.89 -6.58 20.91
C ARG A 52 -50.78 -6.65 22.43
N GLY A 53 -51.72 -7.38 23.05
CA GLY A 53 -51.71 -7.56 24.49
C GLY A 53 -52.35 -6.42 25.30
N VAL A 54 -53.06 -5.49 24.65
CA VAL A 54 -53.84 -4.44 25.33
C VAL A 54 -55.33 -4.62 25.05
N ALA A 55 -56.14 -4.60 26.10
CA ALA A 55 -57.60 -4.60 26.03
C ALA A 55 -58.17 -3.37 26.75
N LEU A 56 -59.17 -2.75 26.15
CA LEU A 56 -59.96 -1.69 26.76
C LEU A 56 -61.23 -2.30 27.35
N THR A 57 -61.60 -1.89 28.56
CA THR A 57 -62.86 -2.26 29.17
C THR A 57 -63.63 -1.01 29.57
N CYS A 58 -64.92 -1.00 29.27
CA CYS A 58 -65.83 0.07 29.67
C CYS A 58 -66.65 -0.42 30.87
N SER A 59 -66.57 0.33 31.97
CA SER A 59 -67.35 0.09 33.18
C SER A 59 -68.63 0.93 33.17
N LEU A 60 -69.68 0.47 33.86
CA LEU A 60 -70.96 1.18 33.98
C LEU A 60 -70.81 2.62 34.52
N ASP A 61 -69.75 2.89 35.29
CA ASP A 61 -69.38 4.19 35.83
C ASP A 61 -68.77 5.16 34.80
N ARG A 62 -68.99 4.90 33.49
CA ARG A 62 -68.48 5.71 32.36
C ARG A 62 -66.95 5.85 32.31
N LYS A 63 -66.23 4.90 32.91
CA LYS A 63 -64.77 4.84 32.92
C LYS A 63 -64.27 3.84 31.88
N ILE A 64 -63.29 4.26 31.09
CA ILE A 64 -62.59 3.38 30.15
C ILE A 64 -61.23 3.02 30.77
N GLN A 65 -61.03 1.74 31.05
CA GLN A 65 -59.80 1.22 31.63
C GLN A 65 -59.02 0.41 30.60
N ALA A 66 -57.74 0.73 30.44
CA ALA A 66 -56.81 -0.05 29.64
C ALA A 66 -56.11 -1.11 30.50
N HIS A 67 -56.11 -2.35 30.03
CA HIS A 67 -55.48 -3.49 30.69
C HIS A 67 -54.41 -4.08 29.78
N SER A 68 -53.21 -4.34 30.32
CA SER A 68 -52.23 -5.20 29.66
C SER A 68 -52.40 -6.63 30.10
N ILE A 69 -52.41 -7.53 29.14
CA ILE A 69 -52.45 -8.97 29.37
C ILE A 69 -51.05 -9.60 29.33
N LEU A 70 -49.99 -8.81 29.11
CA LEU A 70 -48.60 -9.29 29.08
C LEU A 70 -48.07 -9.69 30.47
N SER A 71 -48.57 -9.04 31.54
CA SER A 71 -48.17 -9.29 32.94
C SER A 71 -49.10 -10.27 33.66
N LEU A 72 -50.09 -10.85 32.96
CA LEU A 72 -51.07 -11.71 33.61
C LEU A 72 -50.59 -13.16 33.56
N ALA A 73 -50.28 -13.73 34.73
CA ALA A 73 -50.10 -15.17 34.85
C ALA A 73 -51.43 -15.86 34.50
N THR A 74 -51.52 -16.41 33.28
CA THR A 74 -52.68 -17.20 32.87
C THR A 74 -52.77 -18.45 33.74
N LYS A 75 -53.97 -18.82 34.22
CA LYS A 75 -54.18 -20.08 34.98
C LYS A 75 -53.73 -21.33 34.22
N SER A 76 -53.68 -21.25 32.88
CA SER A 76 -53.20 -22.32 31.99
C SER A 76 -51.67 -22.41 31.88
N GLY A 77 -50.91 -21.45 32.43
CA GLY A 77 -49.45 -21.37 32.32
C GLY A 77 -48.90 -21.27 30.89
N ARG A 78 -49.77 -21.07 29.88
CA ARG A 78 -49.39 -21.08 28.46
C ARG A 78 -49.46 -19.67 27.89
N PRO A 79 -48.41 -19.20 27.19
CA PRO A 79 -48.44 -17.90 26.54
C PRO A 79 -49.52 -17.87 25.44
N PRO A 80 -50.23 -16.73 25.26
CA PRO A 80 -51.18 -16.54 24.19
C PRO A 80 -50.61 -16.86 22.79
N ALA A 81 -51.46 -17.33 21.88
CA ALA A 81 -51.04 -17.77 20.55
C ALA A 81 -50.31 -16.68 19.73
N TRP A 82 -50.63 -15.40 19.94
CA TRP A 82 -50.00 -14.25 19.29
C TRP A 82 -48.59 -13.93 19.80
N MET A 83 -48.16 -14.51 20.94
CA MET A 83 -46.78 -14.44 21.44
C MET A 83 -45.89 -15.53 20.83
N LYS A 84 -46.47 -16.55 20.19
CA LYS A 84 -45.68 -17.56 19.49
C LYS A 84 -44.98 -16.89 18.30
N PRO A 85 -43.70 -17.19 18.04
CA PRO A 85 -43.03 -16.71 16.84
C PRO A 85 -43.82 -17.16 15.61
N ALA A 86 -44.20 -16.20 14.76
CA ALA A 86 -45.05 -16.43 13.60
C ALA A 86 -44.35 -17.30 12.54
N SER A 87 -43.03 -17.18 12.44
CA SER A 87 -42.16 -17.78 11.41
C SER A 87 -40.78 -18.13 11.96
N THR A 88 -39.99 -18.84 11.15
CA THR A 88 -38.56 -19.11 11.35
C THR A 88 -37.81 -17.83 11.74
N ALA A 89 -37.07 -17.86 12.83
CA ALA A 89 -36.27 -16.74 13.28
C ALA A 89 -34.85 -16.85 12.71
N ILE A 90 -34.39 -15.82 12.02
CA ILE A 90 -33.03 -15.70 11.50
C ILE A 90 -32.29 -14.63 12.29
N ARG A 91 -31.07 -14.92 12.71
CA ARG A 91 -30.16 -13.96 13.35
C ARG A 91 -28.77 -14.10 12.73
N THR A 92 -28.12 -12.98 12.49
CA THR A 92 -26.71 -12.93 12.14
C THR A 92 -25.88 -12.86 13.41
N SER A 93 -24.76 -13.59 13.45
CA SER A 93 -23.75 -13.47 14.48
C SER A 93 -22.41 -13.09 13.84
N PHE A 94 -21.43 -12.77 14.68
CA PHE A 94 -20.08 -12.45 14.26
C PHE A 94 -19.48 -13.56 13.36
N GLY A 95 -18.61 -13.17 12.41
CA GLY A 95 -17.94 -14.09 11.50
C GLY A 95 -18.82 -14.65 10.38
N GLY A 96 -19.84 -13.93 9.93
CA GLY A 96 -20.68 -14.34 8.79
C GLY A 96 -21.58 -15.55 9.08
N THR A 97 -21.83 -15.85 10.35
CA THR A 97 -22.63 -17.00 10.76
C THR A 97 -24.12 -16.62 10.85
N LEU A 98 -24.98 -17.44 10.27
CA LEU A 98 -26.42 -17.31 10.29
C LEU A 98 -27.02 -18.39 11.21
N LEU A 99 -27.76 -17.92 12.21
CA LEU A 99 -28.51 -18.73 13.14
C LEU A 99 -29.97 -18.78 12.67
N THR A 100 -30.44 -19.97 12.33
CA THR A 100 -31.81 -20.20 11.89
C THR A 100 -32.52 -21.10 12.89
N CYS A 101 -33.58 -20.59 13.52
CA CYS A 101 -34.46 -21.34 14.40
C CYS A 101 -35.77 -21.61 13.66
N ILE A 102 -35.97 -22.86 13.24
CA ILE A 102 -37.11 -23.28 12.42
C ILE A 102 -38.34 -23.48 13.33
N LYS A 103 -39.49 -22.99 12.87
CA LYS A 103 -40.75 -23.11 13.62
C LYS A 103 -41.13 -24.59 13.80
N GLY A 104 -41.21 -25.04 15.05
CA GLY A 104 -41.62 -26.40 15.41
C GLY A 104 -40.45 -27.33 15.74
N GLU A 105 -39.24 -26.94 15.40
CA GLU A 105 -38.03 -27.64 15.81
C GLU A 105 -37.45 -27.00 17.08
N ARG A 106 -36.87 -27.82 17.96
CA ARG A 106 -36.09 -27.34 19.13
C ARG A 106 -34.60 -27.22 18.83
N THR A 107 -34.23 -27.27 17.55
CA THR A 107 -32.87 -27.21 17.05
C THR A 107 -32.60 -25.84 16.46
N VAL A 108 -31.37 -25.37 16.64
CA VAL A 108 -30.87 -24.15 16.01
C VAL A 108 -29.88 -24.57 14.95
N LYS A 109 -30.15 -24.20 13.69
CA LYS A 109 -29.24 -24.48 12.58
C LYS A 109 -28.27 -23.33 12.44
N ILE A 110 -26.98 -23.64 12.53
CA ILE A 110 -25.89 -22.69 12.36
C ILE A 110 -25.30 -22.92 10.97
N THR A 111 -25.37 -21.91 10.11
CA THR A 111 -24.80 -21.96 8.75
C THR A 111 -23.91 -20.76 8.51
N SER A 112 -22.67 -21.00 8.08
CA SER A 112 -21.82 -19.94 7.53
C SER A 112 -21.99 -19.92 6.02
N ILE A 113 -22.39 -18.77 5.48
CA ILE A 113 -22.53 -18.57 4.03
C ILE A 113 -21.42 -17.60 3.62
N PRO A 114 -20.38 -18.05 2.91
CA PRO A 114 -19.35 -17.15 2.43
C PRO A 114 -19.91 -16.30 1.29
N GLU A 115 -19.89 -14.98 1.46
CA GLU A 115 -20.37 -14.03 0.44
C GLU A 115 -19.56 -14.12 -0.87
N LYS A 116 -18.25 -14.36 -0.75
CA LYS A 116 -17.32 -14.54 -1.88
C LYS A 116 -16.45 -15.77 -1.67
N PRO A 117 -16.78 -16.93 -2.28
CA PRO A 117 -16.05 -18.18 -2.05
C PRO A 117 -14.61 -18.13 -2.59
N SER A 118 -14.35 -17.35 -3.65
CA SER A 118 -13.01 -17.13 -4.20
C SER A 118 -12.06 -16.46 -3.20
N LEU A 119 -12.56 -15.49 -2.43
CA LEU A 119 -11.78 -14.77 -1.42
C LEU A 119 -11.41 -15.69 -0.26
N VAL A 120 -12.35 -16.52 0.19
CA VAL A 120 -12.09 -17.52 1.23
C VAL A 120 -11.04 -18.52 0.77
N ALA A 121 -11.08 -18.96 -0.50
CA ALA A 121 -10.07 -19.85 -1.06
C ALA A 121 -8.68 -19.18 -1.09
N ARG A 122 -8.58 -17.93 -1.59
CA ARG A 122 -7.32 -17.17 -1.61
C ARG A 122 -6.76 -16.91 -0.21
N SER A 123 -7.62 -16.55 0.76
CA SER A 123 -7.22 -16.34 2.16
C SER A 123 -6.63 -17.60 2.77
N LYS A 124 -7.28 -18.76 2.55
CA LYS A 124 -6.76 -20.05 3.02
C LYS A 124 -5.44 -20.42 2.36
N GLN A 125 -5.28 -20.10 1.08
CA GLN A 125 -4.02 -20.30 0.37
C GLN A 125 -2.91 -19.44 1.00
N LEU A 126 -3.16 -18.15 1.22
CA LEU A 126 -2.20 -17.24 1.86
C LEU A 126 -1.83 -17.69 3.29
N GLU A 127 -2.81 -18.11 4.09
CA GLU A 127 -2.57 -18.66 5.43
C GLU A 127 -1.70 -19.92 5.37
N GLY A 128 -1.93 -20.77 4.38
CA GLY A 128 -1.10 -21.95 4.09
C GLY A 128 0.33 -21.56 3.76
N ASP A 129 0.50 -20.66 2.79
CA ASP A 129 1.81 -20.21 2.27
C ASP A 129 2.64 -19.47 3.34
N LEU A 130 1.98 -18.71 4.22
CA LEU A 130 2.61 -18.05 5.35
C LEU A 130 3.08 -19.07 6.41
N SER A 131 2.27 -20.11 6.66
CA SER A 131 2.60 -21.18 7.60
C SER A 131 3.75 -22.07 7.11
N SER A 132 3.86 -22.28 5.80
CA SER A 132 4.93 -23.07 5.17
C SER A 132 6.23 -22.29 4.92
N GLN A 133 6.29 -20.99 5.28
CA GLN A 133 7.41 -20.09 4.97
C GLN A 133 7.76 -19.98 3.47
N SER A 134 6.85 -20.36 2.57
CA SER A 134 7.05 -20.33 1.11
C SER A 134 6.51 -19.04 0.47
N ILE A 135 6.75 -17.90 1.13
CA ILE A 135 6.21 -16.60 0.70
C ILE A 135 6.79 -16.14 -0.65
N GLY A 136 8.02 -16.56 -0.98
CA GLY A 136 8.66 -16.26 -2.26
C GLY A 136 7.97 -16.96 -3.45
N ASP A 137 7.46 -18.18 -3.24
CA ASP A 137 6.66 -18.90 -4.24
C ASP A 137 5.30 -18.24 -4.44
N PHE A 138 4.67 -17.76 -3.36
CA PHE A 138 3.44 -16.97 -3.43
C PHE A 138 3.64 -15.68 -4.26
N CYS A 139 4.69 -14.91 -4.00
CA CYS A 139 4.98 -13.69 -4.76
C CYS A 139 5.20 -13.99 -6.25
N ARG A 140 5.86 -15.10 -6.59
CA ARG A 140 6.05 -15.55 -7.98
C ARG A 140 4.71 -15.87 -8.65
N LEU A 141 3.84 -16.59 -7.96
CA LEU A 141 2.52 -16.94 -8.47
C LEU A 141 1.66 -15.68 -8.69
N GLN A 142 1.66 -14.74 -7.74
CA GLN A 142 0.94 -13.46 -7.89
C GLN A 142 1.48 -12.63 -9.06
N GLN A 143 2.81 -12.55 -9.21
CA GLN A 143 3.44 -11.88 -10.34
C GLN A 143 2.95 -12.47 -11.69
N GLU A 144 2.89 -13.80 -11.81
CA GLU A 144 2.40 -14.46 -13.02
C GLU A 144 0.90 -14.19 -13.26
N GLN A 145 0.07 -14.27 -12.23
CA GLN A 145 -1.36 -13.95 -12.31
C GLN A 145 -1.60 -12.52 -12.78
N GLN A 146 -0.88 -11.54 -12.23
CA GLN A 146 -1.03 -10.14 -12.62
C GLN A 146 -0.52 -9.87 -14.04
N ARG A 147 0.53 -10.58 -14.47
CA ARG A 147 0.99 -10.52 -15.86
C ARG A 147 -0.08 -11.05 -16.83
N LEU A 148 -0.76 -12.14 -16.48
CA LEU A 148 -1.88 -12.67 -17.26
C LEU A 148 -3.08 -11.73 -17.27
N ALA A 149 -3.33 -11.02 -16.16
CA ALA A 149 -4.35 -10.00 -16.04
C ALA A 149 -4.00 -8.66 -16.73
N GLN A 150 -2.83 -8.57 -17.39
CA GLN A 150 -2.31 -7.34 -18.04
C GLN A 150 -2.02 -6.18 -17.09
N ASN A 151 -1.93 -6.44 -15.79
CA ASN A 151 -1.55 -5.47 -14.76
C ASN A 151 -0.03 -5.45 -14.57
N TYR A 152 0.68 -4.82 -15.50
CA TYR A 152 2.15 -4.80 -15.50
C TYR A 152 2.78 -4.07 -14.31
N SER A 153 2.15 -3.00 -13.81
CA SER A 153 2.62 -2.24 -12.64
C SER A 153 2.61 -3.09 -11.37
N GLU A 154 1.53 -3.84 -11.18
CA GLU A 154 1.36 -4.74 -10.03
C GLU A 154 2.27 -5.95 -10.16
N ALA A 155 2.37 -6.56 -11.34
CA ALA A 155 3.31 -7.64 -11.61
C ALA A 155 4.77 -7.24 -11.32
N ARG A 156 5.14 -5.99 -11.62
CA ARG A 156 6.46 -5.43 -11.27
C ARG A 156 6.62 -5.30 -9.75
N THR A 157 5.60 -4.81 -9.06
CA THR A 157 5.59 -4.69 -7.59
C THR A 157 5.78 -6.05 -6.91
N TRP A 158 5.04 -7.07 -7.36
CA TRP A 158 5.17 -8.45 -6.89
C TRP A 158 6.56 -9.05 -7.19
N GLY A 159 7.14 -8.71 -8.34
CA GLY A 159 8.52 -9.07 -8.69
C GLY A 159 9.55 -8.48 -7.72
N PHE A 160 9.43 -7.19 -7.39
CA PHE A 160 10.27 -6.55 -6.38
C PHE A 160 10.07 -7.15 -4.99
N LEU A 161 8.84 -7.40 -4.59
CA LEU A 161 8.54 -8.02 -3.28
C LEU A 161 9.18 -9.41 -3.17
N ARG A 162 9.17 -10.19 -4.26
CA ARG A 162 9.84 -11.50 -4.31
C ARG A 162 11.34 -11.38 -4.05
N VAL A 163 12.01 -10.39 -4.64
CA VAL A 163 13.46 -10.16 -4.48
C VAL A 163 13.85 -9.97 -3.02
N LEU A 164 12.99 -9.33 -2.22
CA LEU A 164 13.24 -9.08 -0.79
C LEU A 164 13.33 -10.37 0.04
N PHE A 165 12.72 -11.47 -0.44
CA PHE A 165 12.74 -12.77 0.24
C PHE A 165 13.84 -13.72 -0.24
N GLU A 166 14.64 -13.30 -1.23
CA GLU A 166 15.74 -14.11 -1.75
C GLU A 166 16.97 -14.02 -0.82
N THR A 167 17.78 -15.09 -0.79
CA THR A 167 18.98 -15.17 0.08
C THR A 167 19.97 -14.03 -0.15
N ASN A 168 20.13 -13.60 -1.41
CA ASN A 168 20.96 -12.46 -1.81
C ASN A 168 20.09 -11.40 -2.49
N ALA A 169 19.28 -10.68 -1.70
CA ALA A 169 18.34 -9.68 -2.22
C ALA A 169 18.98 -8.64 -3.16
N ARG A 170 20.22 -8.20 -2.90
CA ARG A 170 20.93 -7.22 -3.75
C ARG A 170 21.27 -7.76 -5.13
N GLN A 171 21.72 -9.01 -5.22
CA GLN A 171 22.03 -9.65 -6.49
C GLN A 171 20.76 -9.97 -7.26
N ALA A 172 19.74 -10.52 -6.57
CA ALA A 172 18.43 -10.77 -7.15
C ALA A 172 17.75 -9.48 -7.64
N LEU A 173 18.00 -8.34 -6.98
CA LEU A 173 17.54 -7.03 -7.41
C LEU A 173 18.19 -6.62 -8.74
N LEU A 174 19.50 -6.80 -8.88
CA LEU A 174 20.22 -6.51 -10.12
C LEU A 174 19.68 -7.36 -11.27
N GLU A 175 19.48 -8.66 -11.04
CA GLU A 175 18.90 -9.57 -12.02
C GLU A 175 17.46 -9.17 -12.41
N HIS A 176 16.64 -8.77 -11.43
CA HIS A 176 15.28 -8.30 -11.68
C HIS A 176 15.22 -6.99 -12.45
N LEU A 177 16.19 -6.09 -12.23
CA LEU A 177 16.36 -4.85 -12.99
C LEU A 177 16.93 -5.09 -14.40
N GLY A 178 17.45 -6.30 -14.66
CA GLY A 178 18.03 -6.70 -15.94
C GLY A 178 19.54 -6.50 -16.04
N PHE A 179 20.23 -6.17 -14.94
CA PHE A 179 21.68 -6.05 -14.89
C PHE A 179 22.29 -7.37 -14.42
N ARG A 180 22.85 -8.14 -15.35
CA ARG A 180 23.49 -9.43 -15.00
C ARG A 180 25.00 -9.29 -14.96
N ALA A 181 25.63 -9.96 -13.99
CA ALA A 181 27.08 -9.93 -13.84
C ALA A 181 27.82 -10.67 -14.99
N ASP A 182 27.12 -11.55 -15.71
CA ASP A 182 27.63 -12.35 -16.84
C ASP A 182 27.37 -11.70 -18.21
N GLU A 183 27.00 -10.42 -18.26
CA GLU A 183 26.81 -9.72 -19.53
C GLU A 183 28.09 -9.66 -20.38
N ASP A 184 27.94 -10.07 -21.64
CA ASP A 184 29.05 -10.24 -22.57
C ASP A 184 29.39 -8.90 -23.26
N PHE A 185 30.20 -8.07 -22.59
CA PHE A 185 30.62 -6.75 -23.08
C PHE A 185 31.50 -6.80 -24.34
N SER A 186 31.90 -8.01 -24.78
CA SER A 186 32.75 -8.24 -25.95
C SER A 186 32.10 -7.80 -27.27
N SER A 187 30.77 -7.72 -27.33
CA SER A 187 30.01 -7.27 -28.50
C SER A 187 30.06 -5.74 -28.72
N VAL A 188 30.10 -4.95 -27.64
CA VAL A 188 30.13 -3.48 -27.69
C VAL A 188 31.43 -2.98 -28.34
N VAL A 189 32.56 -3.62 -28.05
CA VAL A 189 33.87 -3.28 -28.62
C VAL A 189 33.95 -3.58 -30.12
N LYS A 190 33.16 -4.55 -30.62
CA LYS A 190 33.15 -4.91 -32.05
C LYS A 190 32.36 -3.90 -32.89
N SER A 191 31.30 -3.31 -32.35
CA SER A 191 30.48 -2.31 -33.06
C SER A 191 31.17 -0.96 -33.23
N THR A 192 32.14 -0.60 -32.37
CA THR A 192 32.87 0.68 -32.48
C THR A 192 33.95 0.70 -33.57
N ASN A 193 34.39 -0.46 -34.04
CA ASN A 193 35.36 -0.56 -35.14
C ASN A 193 34.73 -0.53 -36.54
N GLY A 194 33.40 -0.39 -36.64
CA GLY A 194 32.65 -0.48 -37.91
C GLY A 194 32.33 0.85 -38.61
N SER A 195 32.90 1.99 -38.20
CA SER A 195 32.62 3.28 -38.86
C SER A 195 33.82 4.22 -38.90
N VAL A 196 34.81 3.87 -39.72
CA VAL A 196 35.67 4.86 -40.38
C VAL A 196 35.82 4.40 -41.83
N ASN A 197 34.94 4.91 -42.71
CA ASN A 197 35.16 4.80 -44.16
C ASN A 197 36.28 5.77 -44.54
N GLY A 198 37.45 5.23 -44.85
CA GLY A 198 38.52 5.90 -45.56
C GLY A 198 39.30 4.85 -46.34
N ASP A 199 39.16 4.87 -47.65
CA ASP A 199 39.92 4.08 -48.63
C ASP A 199 41.41 3.98 -48.27
N ALA A 200 41.88 2.77 -47.95
CA ALA A 200 43.16 2.26 -48.41
C ALA A 200 43.25 0.76 -48.08
N SER A 201 43.68 0.02 -49.10
CA SER A 201 43.85 -1.41 -49.19
C SER A 201 44.82 -2.04 -48.18
N ASP A 202 44.48 -3.28 -47.84
CA ASP A 202 45.36 -4.43 -47.59
C ASP A 202 45.96 -4.64 -46.18
N GLY A 203 45.95 -5.91 -45.77
CA GLY A 203 46.70 -6.44 -44.64
C GLY A 203 45.90 -6.69 -43.36
N GLY A 204 45.34 -7.90 -43.22
CA GLY A 204 44.71 -8.35 -41.99
C GLY A 204 45.69 -8.46 -40.81
N VAL A 205 45.17 -8.29 -39.59
CA VAL A 205 45.86 -8.72 -38.38
C VAL A 205 44.91 -9.45 -37.45
N GLN A 206 45.24 -10.72 -37.31
CA GLN A 206 44.81 -11.69 -36.33
C GLN A 206 44.96 -11.14 -34.91
N GLU A 207 43.89 -11.37 -34.14
CA GLU A 207 43.85 -11.54 -32.68
C GLU A 207 45.20 -11.95 -32.04
N LEU A 208 45.73 -11.11 -31.14
CA LEU A 208 46.87 -11.44 -30.27
C LEU A 208 46.55 -11.07 -28.82
N VAL A 209 46.07 -12.09 -28.12
CA VAL A 209 46.12 -12.24 -26.66
C VAL A 209 47.55 -12.65 -26.25
N ASN A 210 48.02 -12.06 -25.15
CA ASN A 210 49.22 -12.39 -24.37
C ASN A 210 50.60 -12.25 -25.04
N GLY A 211 51.34 -11.23 -24.59
CA GLY A 211 52.79 -11.16 -24.73
C GLY A 211 53.33 -9.75 -24.49
N VAL A 212 53.93 -9.52 -23.32
CA VAL A 212 54.76 -8.34 -23.06
C VAL A 212 55.99 -8.45 -23.97
N ALA A 213 55.91 -7.81 -25.14
CA ALA A 213 57.04 -7.47 -25.97
C ALA A 213 57.21 -5.95 -25.92
N LEU A 214 58.34 -5.51 -25.38
CA LEU A 214 58.80 -4.12 -25.37
C LEU A 214 59.20 -3.68 -26.80
N THR A 215 58.22 -3.56 -27.69
CA THR A 215 58.41 -2.88 -28.97
C THR A 215 57.89 -1.44 -28.82
N GLY A 216 58.76 -0.49 -29.19
CA GLY A 216 58.65 0.92 -28.84
C GLY A 216 57.27 1.53 -29.08
N ILE A 217 56.65 1.99 -27.99
CA ILE A 217 55.48 2.85 -27.98
C ILE A 217 55.94 4.23 -28.47
N SER A 218 56.01 4.42 -29.78
CA SER A 218 56.03 5.75 -30.40
C SER A 218 54.68 6.03 -31.03
N SER A 219 53.64 6.03 -30.20
CA SER A 219 52.40 6.72 -30.56
C SER A 219 52.71 8.21 -30.71
N PRO A 220 52.13 8.93 -31.69
CA PRO A 220 52.40 10.34 -31.89
C PRO A 220 51.88 11.12 -30.68
N SER A 221 52.81 11.46 -29.80
CA SER A 221 52.56 12.26 -28.61
C SER A 221 51.94 13.59 -29.03
N LYS A 222 50.66 13.78 -28.65
CA LYS A 222 49.91 15.04 -28.78
C LYS A 222 50.52 16.20 -27.98
N MET A 223 51.60 15.97 -27.25
CA MET A 223 52.24 16.98 -26.41
C MET A 223 53.17 17.89 -27.24
N PRO A 224 53.01 19.22 -27.19
CA PRO A 224 53.91 20.13 -27.89
C PRO A 224 55.35 20.01 -27.34
N PRO A 225 56.39 20.19 -28.18
CA PRO A 225 57.79 19.94 -27.80
C PRO A 225 58.28 20.81 -26.64
N LYS A 226 57.78 22.05 -26.52
CA LYS A 226 58.05 22.92 -25.37
C LYS A 226 57.52 22.33 -24.06
N ALA A 227 56.32 21.74 -24.09
CA ALA A 227 55.73 21.12 -22.91
C ALA A 227 56.48 19.83 -22.51
N LYS A 228 56.95 19.02 -23.48
CA LYS A 228 57.80 17.87 -23.21
C LYS A 228 59.07 18.25 -22.44
N SER A 229 59.80 19.26 -22.93
CA SER A 229 61.00 19.76 -22.25
C SER A 229 60.70 20.35 -20.86
N GLY A 230 59.50 20.91 -20.67
CA GLY A 230 59.04 21.42 -19.38
C GLY A 230 58.76 20.30 -18.38
N VAL A 231 58.09 19.23 -18.81
CA VAL A 231 57.83 18.04 -18.00
C VAL A 231 59.14 17.34 -17.63
N GLU A 232 60.02 17.08 -18.60
CA GLU A 232 61.33 16.47 -18.34
C GLU A 232 62.14 17.26 -17.31
N ARG A 233 62.16 18.60 -17.43
CA ARG A 233 62.84 19.46 -16.46
C ARG A 233 62.20 19.41 -15.07
N ALA A 234 60.87 19.40 -14.99
CA ALA A 234 60.15 19.29 -13.72
C ALA A 234 60.44 17.95 -13.03
N LEU A 235 60.55 16.86 -13.80
CA LEU A 235 60.90 15.53 -13.29
C LEU A 235 62.34 15.46 -12.78
N VAL A 236 63.30 16.05 -13.49
CA VAL A 236 64.70 16.11 -13.04
C VAL A 236 64.84 16.86 -11.70
N VAL A 237 63.99 17.86 -11.46
CA VAL A 237 63.96 18.62 -10.21
C VAL A 237 63.17 17.89 -9.11
N GLY A 238 62.41 16.84 -9.46
CA GLY A 238 61.51 16.13 -8.54
C GLY A 238 60.20 16.88 -8.24
N ASN A 239 59.86 17.91 -9.02
CA ASN A 239 58.63 18.67 -8.86
C ASN A 239 57.50 18.04 -9.69
N PHE A 240 56.84 17.03 -9.10
CA PHE A 240 55.73 16.31 -9.74
C PHE A 240 54.48 17.19 -9.92
N GLU A 241 54.21 18.16 -9.04
CA GLU A 241 53.05 19.04 -9.17
C GLU A 241 53.12 19.89 -10.45
N ALA A 242 54.27 20.50 -10.72
CA ALA A 242 54.48 21.26 -11.95
C ALA A 242 54.40 20.38 -13.21
N ALA A 243 54.89 19.14 -13.13
CA ALA A 243 54.82 18.20 -14.24
C ALA A 243 53.36 17.82 -14.57
N VAL A 244 52.53 17.57 -13.54
CA VAL A 244 51.10 17.30 -13.68
C VAL A 244 50.36 18.50 -14.29
N ASP A 245 50.66 19.72 -13.83
CA ASP A 245 50.03 20.94 -14.38
C ASP A 245 50.26 21.09 -15.89
N ILE A 246 51.48 20.81 -16.36
CA ILE A 246 51.81 20.85 -17.79
C ILE A 246 51.05 19.75 -18.57
N CYS A 247 50.93 18.55 -18.00
CA CYS A 247 50.15 17.46 -18.61
C CYS A 247 48.66 17.82 -18.75
N PHE A 248 48.07 18.47 -17.74
CA PHE A 248 46.66 18.90 -17.79
C PHE A 248 46.44 20.03 -18.81
N GLN A 249 47.35 21.01 -18.89
CA GLN A 249 47.25 22.09 -19.88
C GLN A 249 47.41 21.60 -21.32
N THR A 250 48.14 20.49 -21.53
CA THR A 250 48.34 19.90 -22.86
C THR A 250 47.29 18.85 -23.23
N GLY A 251 46.33 18.56 -22.35
CA GLY A 251 45.31 17.54 -22.57
C GLY A 251 45.81 16.10 -22.50
N ASN A 252 47.06 15.87 -22.07
CA ASN A 252 47.63 14.54 -21.86
C ASN A 252 47.33 14.07 -20.42
N LEU A 253 46.04 13.86 -20.15
CA LEU A 253 45.54 13.56 -18.81
C LEU A 253 46.04 12.22 -18.25
N ALA A 254 46.26 11.22 -19.11
CA ALA A 254 46.76 9.91 -18.72
C ALA A 254 48.19 10.00 -18.14
N ASP A 255 49.07 10.75 -18.82
CA ASP A 255 50.43 11.01 -18.35
C ASP A 255 50.41 11.78 -17.02
N GLY A 256 49.51 12.76 -16.90
CA GLY A 256 49.31 13.51 -15.65
C GLY A 256 48.90 12.62 -14.48
N LEU A 257 47.98 11.68 -14.68
CA LEU A 257 47.60 10.69 -13.66
C LEU A 257 48.80 9.79 -13.30
N MET A 258 49.52 9.25 -14.29
CA MET A 258 50.69 8.41 -14.01
C MET A 258 51.75 9.15 -13.19
N LEU A 259 52.02 10.42 -13.51
CA LEU A 259 52.97 11.24 -12.74
C LEU A 259 52.49 11.55 -11.33
N ALA A 260 51.20 11.82 -11.15
CA ALA A 260 50.61 12.08 -9.84
C ALA A 260 50.69 10.87 -8.91
N SER A 261 50.64 9.64 -9.44
CA SER A 261 50.84 8.42 -8.65
C SER A 261 52.22 8.34 -7.98
N CYS A 262 53.23 8.99 -8.56
CA CYS A 262 54.59 9.06 -8.02
C CYS A 262 54.82 10.25 -7.06
N GLY A 263 53.92 11.24 -7.07
CA GLY A 263 54.08 12.51 -6.35
C GLY A 263 53.41 12.56 -4.97
N GLY A 264 52.88 11.44 -4.47
CA GLY A 264 52.27 11.32 -3.14
C GLY A 264 50.73 11.38 -3.14
N GLY A 265 50.13 11.02 -2.00
CA GLY A 265 48.67 10.87 -1.87
C GLY A 265 47.87 12.17 -2.08
N ASP A 266 48.37 13.29 -1.58
CA ASP A 266 47.69 14.59 -1.69
C ASP A 266 47.66 15.09 -3.14
N LEU A 267 48.78 14.97 -3.86
CA LEU A 267 48.86 15.32 -5.28
C LEU A 267 47.97 14.40 -6.10
N TRP A 268 47.95 13.10 -5.80
CA TRP A 268 47.07 12.13 -6.46
C TRP A 268 45.59 12.49 -6.30
N ALA A 269 45.13 12.77 -5.09
CA ALA A 269 43.74 13.15 -4.83
C ALA A 269 43.34 14.45 -5.56
N LYS A 270 44.20 15.48 -5.54
CA LYS A 270 44.00 16.75 -6.26
C LYS A 270 43.95 16.52 -7.78
N THR A 271 44.81 15.65 -8.29
CA THR A 271 44.89 15.33 -9.73
C THR A 271 43.65 14.55 -10.20
N GLN A 272 43.18 13.59 -9.40
CA GLN A 272 41.93 12.86 -9.67
C GLN A 272 40.74 13.80 -9.74
N GLN A 273 40.61 14.73 -8.79
CA GLN A 273 39.54 15.73 -8.83
C GLN A 273 39.55 16.53 -10.14
N ARG A 274 40.73 17.07 -10.48
CA ARG A 274 40.92 17.86 -11.70
C ARG A 274 40.63 17.04 -12.96
N TYR A 275 40.91 15.73 -12.93
CA TYR A 275 40.59 14.82 -14.02
C TYR A 275 39.07 14.68 -14.23
N PHE A 276 38.31 14.50 -13.14
CA PHE A 276 36.86 14.41 -13.23
C PHE A 276 36.20 15.73 -13.69
N GLU A 277 36.75 16.87 -13.27
CA GLU A 277 36.32 18.20 -13.73
C GLU A 277 36.65 18.42 -15.22
N ALA A 278 37.82 17.95 -15.68
CA ALA A 278 38.23 18.07 -17.08
C ALA A 278 37.49 17.11 -18.03
N CYS A 279 37.00 15.97 -17.53
CA CYS A 279 36.31 14.94 -18.30
C CYS A 279 34.81 14.85 -17.97
N SER A 280 34.12 15.99 -17.81
CA SER A 280 32.68 16.02 -17.50
C SER A 280 31.78 15.43 -18.59
N ASP A 281 32.26 15.34 -19.83
CA ASP A 281 31.47 14.89 -20.98
C ASP A 281 31.12 13.39 -20.94
N ARG A 282 31.72 12.62 -20.03
CA ARG A 282 31.56 11.17 -19.95
C ARG A 282 30.69 10.76 -18.75
N PRO A 283 29.45 10.29 -18.97
CA PRO A 283 28.53 10.01 -17.87
C PRO A 283 29.01 8.90 -16.92
N PHE A 284 29.75 7.89 -17.41
CA PHE A 284 30.26 6.82 -16.55
C PHE A 284 31.30 7.30 -15.52
N LEU A 285 32.02 8.40 -15.81
CA LEU A 285 32.99 8.97 -14.87
C LEU A 285 32.31 9.58 -13.64
N SER A 286 31.06 10.02 -13.75
CA SER A 286 30.28 10.47 -12.58
C SER A 286 30.06 9.34 -11.57
N ILE A 287 29.81 8.12 -12.06
CA ILE A 287 29.65 6.91 -11.24
C ILE A 287 30.97 6.57 -10.54
N VAL A 288 32.06 6.53 -11.31
CA VAL A 288 33.40 6.25 -10.77
C VAL A 288 33.78 7.28 -9.70
N ARG A 289 33.55 8.58 -9.97
CA ARG A 289 33.80 9.66 -9.01
C ARG A 289 33.02 9.45 -7.71
N ALA A 290 31.72 9.16 -7.80
CA ALA A 290 30.85 8.94 -6.66
C ALA A 290 31.28 7.72 -5.83
N VAL A 291 31.62 6.61 -6.48
CA VAL A 291 32.11 5.39 -5.82
C VAL A 291 33.46 5.63 -5.14
N MET A 292 34.40 6.32 -5.80
CA MET A 292 35.73 6.59 -5.24
C MET A 292 35.67 7.53 -4.03
N ARG A 293 34.71 8.46 -3.99
CA ARG A 293 34.55 9.43 -2.90
C ARG A 293 33.56 8.98 -1.82
N ASN A 294 32.90 7.84 -2.01
CA ASN A 294 31.76 7.40 -1.20
C ASN A 294 30.64 8.46 -1.10
N GLN A 295 30.38 9.18 -2.20
CA GLN A 295 29.39 10.25 -2.30
C GLN A 295 28.24 9.81 -3.23
N LEU A 296 27.49 8.80 -2.80
CA LEU A 296 26.38 8.23 -3.59
C LEU A 296 25.13 9.13 -3.57
N ASP A 297 24.93 9.95 -2.52
CA ASP A 297 23.84 10.93 -2.46
C ASP A 297 23.96 12.01 -3.55
N ASP A 298 25.16 12.55 -3.75
CA ASP A 298 25.42 13.56 -4.79
C ASP A 298 25.12 12.97 -6.18
N LEU A 299 25.47 11.70 -6.39
CA LEU A 299 25.16 10.97 -7.62
C LEU A 299 23.65 10.84 -7.86
N ILE A 300 22.87 10.55 -6.81
CA ILE A 300 21.41 10.50 -6.90
C ILE A 300 20.88 11.83 -7.41
N GLN A 301 21.39 12.96 -6.92
CA GLN A 301 20.93 14.29 -7.31
C GLN A 301 21.33 14.67 -8.74
N GLU A 302 22.54 14.35 -9.17
CA GLU A 302 23.04 14.68 -10.51
C GLU A 302 22.39 13.86 -11.63
N ARG A 303 22.03 12.60 -11.36
CA ARG A 303 21.51 11.69 -12.40
C ARG A 303 20.08 12.02 -12.85
N PRO A 304 19.72 11.75 -14.12
CA PRO A 304 18.36 11.95 -14.61
C PRO A 304 17.38 10.96 -13.96
N HIS A 305 16.17 11.41 -13.65
CA HIS A 305 15.12 10.58 -13.04
C HIS A 305 14.70 9.38 -13.92
N GLY A 306 14.82 9.49 -15.25
CA GLY A 306 14.53 8.38 -16.17
C GLY A 306 15.48 7.18 -16.04
N ALA A 307 16.69 7.37 -15.51
CA ALA A 307 17.70 6.32 -15.31
C ALA A 307 17.76 5.83 -13.85
N TRP A 308 16.62 5.85 -13.15
CA TRP A 308 16.56 5.46 -11.74
C TRP A 308 16.87 3.99 -11.51
N GLN A 309 16.55 3.10 -12.47
CA GLN A 309 16.87 1.66 -12.37
C GLN A 309 18.38 1.43 -12.35
N GLU A 310 19.12 2.13 -13.22
CA GLU A 310 20.59 2.12 -13.21
C GLU A 310 21.15 2.71 -11.93
N THR A 311 20.52 3.79 -11.42
CA THR A 311 20.93 4.41 -10.16
C THR A 311 20.73 3.46 -8.99
N LEU A 312 19.57 2.80 -8.90
CA LEU A 312 19.28 1.79 -7.88
C LEU A 312 20.22 0.58 -7.98
N ALA A 313 20.59 0.16 -9.20
CA ALA A 313 21.58 -0.89 -9.42
C ALA A 313 22.96 -0.50 -8.86
N ILE A 314 23.43 0.72 -9.14
CA ILE A 314 24.69 1.25 -8.59
C ILE A 314 24.64 1.27 -7.06
N LEU A 315 23.53 1.73 -6.48
CA LEU A 315 23.34 1.70 -5.03
C LEU A 315 23.42 0.26 -4.49
N SER A 316 22.76 -0.70 -5.14
CA SER A 316 22.80 -2.12 -4.75
C SER A 316 24.22 -2.70 -4.79
N THR A 317 25.03 -2.32 -5.78
CA THR A 317 26.39 -2.84 -5.96
C THR A 317 27.42 -2.17 -5.05
N TYR A 318 27.39 -0.84 -4.90
CA TYR A 318 28.50 -0.10 -4.31
C TYR A 318 28.23 0.47 -2.90
N SER A 319 26.98 0.53 -2.44
CA SER A 319 26.69 1.05 -1.11
C SER A 319 26.91 0.01 -0.01
N ALA A 320 27.29 0.48 1.18
CA ALA A 320 27.33 -0.35 2.38
C ALA A 320 25.94 -0.87 2.77
N SER A 321 25.87 -1.98 3.52
CA SER A 321 24.61 -2.56 4.01
C SER A 321 23.76 -1.59 4.82
N GLU A 322 24.39 -0.72 5.60
CA GLU A 322 23.71 0.23 6.48
C GLU A 322 23.26 1.52 5.78
N GLU A 323 23.95 1.90 4.70
CA GLU A 323 23.67 3.13 3.93
C GLU A 323 22.62 2.91 2.85
N PHE A 324 22.53 1.69 2.30
CA PHE A 324 21.61 1.36 1.21
C PHE A 324 20.15 1.75 1.46
N PRO A 325 19.52 1.43 2.62
CA PRO A 325 18.14 1.83 2.85
C PRO A 325 17.95 3.36 2.79
N LYS A 326 18.88 4.12 3.35
CA LYS A 326 18.82 5.60 3.37
C LYS A 326 18.92 6.18 1.96
N LEU A 327 19.84 5.63 1.15
CA LEU A 327 20.01 6.02 -0.25
C LEU A 327 18.80 5.68 -1.10
N CYS A 328 18.16 4.53 -0.85
CA CYS A 328 16.92 4.15 -1.51
C CYS A 328 15.75 5.09 -1.16
N VAL A 329 15.64 5.56 0.09
CA VAL A 329 14.66 6.59 0.48
C VAL A 329 14.93 7.91 -0.24
N SER A 330 16.18 8.40 -0.24
CA SER A 330 16.59 9.63 -0.96
C SER A 330 16.27 9.56 -2.46
N LEU A 331 16.50 8.41 -3.10
CA LEU A 331 16.10 8.17 -4.49
C LEU A 331 14.58 8.16 -4.66
N GLY A 332 13.85 7.55 -3.73
CA GLY A 332 12.38 7.52 -3.71
C GLY A 332 11.77 8.93 -3.62
N GLU A 333 12.27 9.76 -2.72
CA GLU A 333 11.82 11.16 -2.56
C GLU A 333 12.04 11.97 -3.83
N LYS A 334 13.20 11.81 -4.48
CA LYS A 334 13.50 12.47 -5.75
C LYS A 334 12.54 12.04 -6.87
N LEU A 335 12.18 10.77 -6.93
CA LEU A 335 11.23 10.24 -7.92
C LEU A 335 9.81 10.74 -7.67
N GLU A 336 9.41 10.80 -6.40
CA GLU A 336 8.11 11.33 -5.98
C GLU A 336 7.97 12.82 -6.34
N GLN A 337 9.00 13.63 -6.09
CA GLN A 337 9.06 15.03 -6.52
C GLN A 337 8.99 15.20 -8.04
N SER A 338 9.47 14.21 -8.79
CA SER A 338 9.40 14.18 -10.25
C SER A 338 8.04 13.68 -10.78
N GLY A 339 7.14 13.22 -9.90
CA GLY A 339 5.81 12.72 -10.24
C GLY A 339 5.74 11.23 -10.59
N ASP A 340 6.83 10.47 -10.46
CA ASP A 340 6.84 9.01 -10.68
C ASP A 340 6.70 8.26 -9.35
N ALA A 341 5.48 8.27 -8.84
CA ALA A 341 5.16 7.66 -7.56
C ALA A 341 5.21 6.11 -7.60
N GLY A 342 5.02 5.52 -8.78
CA GLY A 342 5.13 4.07 -8.97
C GLY A 342 6.57 3.58 -8.80
N SER A 343 7.53 4.26 -9.42
CA SER A 343 8.95 3.94 -9.25
C SER A 343 9.46 4.30 -7.86
N ALA A 344 8.99 5.41 -7.27
CA ALA A 344 9.31 5.78 -5.89
C ALA A 344 8.93 4.68 -4.88
N ALA A 345 7.74 4.08 -5.04
CA ALA A 345 7.30 2.98 -4.19
C ALA A 345 8.20 1.74 -4.28
N LEU A 346 8.73 1.43 -5.46
CA LEU A 346 9.69 0.34 -5.64
C LEU A 346 10.99 0.63 -4.87
N CYS A 347 11.47 1.88 -4.88
CA CYS A 347 12.62 2.31 -4.09
C CYS A 347 12.36 2.22 -2.58
N TYR A 348 11.19 2.65 -2.10
CA TYR A 348 10.81 2.52 -0.69
C TYR A 348 10.71 1.04 -0.25
N MET A 349 10.21 0.14 -1.10
CA MET A 349 10.25 -1.30 -0.83
C MET A 349 11.67 -1.84 -0.68
N CYS A 350 12.61 -1.42 -1.53
CA CYS A 350 14.02 -1.82 -1.41
C CYS A 350 14.68 -1.30 -0.12
N SER A 351 14.24 -0.14 0.38
CA SER A 351 14.70 0.39 1.67
C SER A 351 14.05 -0.27 2.89
N LEU A 352 13.06 -1.15 2.69
CA LEU A 352 12.21 -1.71 3.75
C LEU A 352 11.49 -0.63 4.58
N SER A 353 11.29 0.56 4.01
CA SER A 353 10.56 1.65 4.66
C SER A 353 9.06 1.46 4.47
N LEU A 354 8.44 0.83 5.47
CA LEU A 354 7.04 0.42 5.42
C LEU A 354 6.11 1.64 5.43
N ASP A 355 6.44 2.68 6.18
CA ASP A 355 5.55 3.83 6.40
C ASP A 355 5.27 4.58 5.09
N GLU A 356 6.32 4.89 4.33
CA GLU A 356 6.29 5.59 3.05
C GLU A 356 5.61 4.72 1.98
N THR A 357 5.97 3.43 1.92
CA THR A 357 5.36 2.47 1.00
C THR A 357 3.85 2.35 1.23
N VAL A 358 3.43 2.21 2.49
CA VAL A 358 2.01 2.09 2.87
C VAL A 358 1.25 3.40 2.61
N ASN A 359 1.87 4.54 2.83
CA ASN A 359 1.25 5.84 2.55
C ASN A 359 1.02 6.04 1.05
N TYR A 360 1.98 5.65 0.21
CA TYR A 360 1.81 5.65 -1.24
C TYR A 360 0.66 4.72 -1.66
N TRP A 361 0.66 3.49 -1.16
CA TRP A 361 -0.37 2.48 -1.43
C TRP A 361 -1.78 2.93 -1.02
N LYS A 362 -1.92 3.53 0.16
CA LYS A 362 -3.18 4.16 0.60
C LYS A 362 -3.61 5.27 -0.35
N SER A 363 -2.68 6.13 -0.76
CA SER A 363 -2.97 7.26 -1.66
C SER A 363 -3.41 6.77 -3.04
N ASN A 364 -2.75 5.75 -3.58
CA ASN A 364 -3.11 5.13 -4.85
C ASN A 364 -4.50 4.47 -4.76
N LEU A 365 -4.78 3.73 -3.69
CA LEU A 365 -6.09 3.14 -3.43
C LEU A 365 -7.21 4.20 -3.34
N LEU A 366 -6.95 5.31 -2.67
CA LEU A 366 -7.91 6.42 -2.58
C LEU A 366 -8.13 7.11 -3.94
N ALA A 367 -7.09 7.20 -4.77
CA ALA A 367 -7.21 7.72 -6.14
C ALA A 367 -8.07 6.78 -7.00
N SER A 368 -7.78 5.48 -7.01
CA SER A 368 -8.59 4.48 -7.74
C SER A 368 -10.05 4.44 -7.26
N ARG A 369 -10.31 4.72 -5.98
CA ARG A 369 -11.66 4.83 -5.44
C ARG A 369 -12.42 6.06 -5.96
N LYS A 370 -11.75 7.20 -6.18
CA LYS A 370 -12.43 8.42 -6.67
C LYS A 370 -12.98 8.25 -8.09
N ASP A 371 -12.32 7.42 -8.90
CA ASP A 371 -12.74 7.14 -10.28
C ASP A 371 -13.86 6.06 -10.34
N SER A 372 -14.15 5.38 -9.22
CA SER A 372 -15.13 4.29 -9.12
C SER A 372 -16.16 4.53 -8.01
N GLU A 373 -17.37 4.96 -8.36
CA GLU A 373 -18.53 4.98 -7.45
C GLU A 373 -19.67 4.10 -7.98
N PRO A 374 -20.38 3.33 -7.12
CA PRO A 374 -20.21 3.18 -5.67
C PRO A 374 -19.36 1.94 -5.32
N VAL A 375 -18.37 2.14 -4.44
CA VAL A 375 -17.53 1.15 -3.74
C VAL A 375 -17.47 -0.23 -4.40
N ASP A 376 -16.65 -0.35 -5.44
CA ASP A 376 -16.23 -1.67 -5.88
C ASP A 376 -15.24 -2.24 -4.84
N LEU A 377 -15.78 -3.05 -3.91
CA LEU A 377 -15.00 -3.85 -2.97
C LEU A 377 -14.01 -4.80 -3.69
N MET A 378 -14.08 -4.96 -5.02
CA MET A 378 -13.06 -5.65 -5.81
C MET A 378 -11.82 -4.79 -6.05
N ALA A 379 -11.93 -3.47 -6.24
CA ALA A 379 -10.78 -2.58 -6.42
C ALA A 379 -9.91 -2.47 -5.15
N LEU A 380 -10.55 -2.49 -3.97
CA LEU A 380 -9.83 -2.58 -2.68
C LEU A 380 -9.00 -3.86 -2.57
N ASN A 381 -9.46 -4.94 -3.20
CA ASN A 381 -8.85 -6.26 -3.12
C ASN A 381 -7.78 -6.48 -4.18
N GLN A 382 -7.87 -5.78 -5.32
CA GLN A 382 -6.85 -5.77 -6.36
C GLN A 382 -5.56 -5.05 -5.93
N PHE A 383 -5.62 -4.25 -4.86
CA PHE A 383 -4.46 -3.54 -4.32
C PHE A 383 -3.80 -4.28 -3.13
N VAL A 384 -4.55 -5.12 -2.42
CA VAL A 384 -4.07 -5.79 -1.19
C VAL A 384 -3.73 -7.27 -1.44
N ILE A 385 -4.17 -7.90 -2.54
CA ILE A 385 -3.92 -9.33 -2.81
C ILE A 385 -3.77 -9.65 -4.29
#